data_AF-A0A6J6VJS8-F1
#
_entry.id   AF-A0A6J6VJS8-F1
#
_cell.length_a   1.000
_cell.length_b   1.000
_cell.length_c   1.000
_cell.angle_alpha   90.00
_cell.angle_beta   90.00
_cell.angle_gamma   90.00
#
_symmetry.space_group_name_H-M   'P 1'
#
loop_
_entity.id
_entity.type
_entity.pdbx_description
1 polymer ?
#
loop_
_entity_poly.entity_id
_entity_poly.type
_entity_poly.pdbx_seq_one_letter_code
_entity_poly.pdbx_strand_id
1 'polypeptide(L)'
;MADLVIAGRVATCAVIDLEILYSARSASAFHEIRRELSMIPKAPINQDVCERAMEIQYALSRKSMHRSVTLPDLLIAACAEMAGLIVLHYDKDFDVISEITKQETRWIMPRGSIN
;
A
#
# COMPACT_ATOMS: atom_id res chain seq x y z
N MET A 1 -3.76 8.84 -12.28
CA MET A 1 -4.14 7.56 -11.62
C MET A 1 -5.21 6.83 -12.41
N ALA A 2 -6.31 7.49 -12.79
CA ALA A 2 -7.32 6.93 -13.69
C ALA A 2 -6.70 6.27 -14.93
N ASP A 3 -5.74 6.92 -15.60
CA ASP A 3 -5.07 6.35 -16.78
C ASP A 3 -4.25 5.08 -16.51
N LEU A 4 -3.68 4.92 -15.31
CA LEU A 4 -2.93 3.72 -14.94
C LEU A 4 -3.85 2.56 -14.60
N VAL A 5 -4.96 2.86 -13.92
CA VAL A 5 -6.04 1.90 -13.63
C VAL A 5 -6.68 1.43 -14.93
N ILE A 6 -7.02 2.37 -15.83
CA ILE A 6 -7.59 2.09 -17.15
C ILE A 6 -6.60 1.30 -18.03
N ALA A 7 -5.29 1.59 -17.95
CA ALA A 7 -4.27 0.86 -18.68
C ALA A 7 -3.95 -0.54 -18.10
N GLY A 8 -4.65 -0.99 -17.04
CA GLY A 8 -4.41 -2.29 -16.40
C GLY A 8 -3.03 -2.43 -15.76
N ARG A 9 -2.39 -1.31 -15.39
CA ARG A 9 -1.02 -1.27 -14.85
C ARG A 9 -0.97 -1.03 -13.34
N VAL A 10 -2.08 -1.25 -12.65
CA VAL A 10 -2.20 -1.12 -11.20
C VAL A 10 -2.66 -2.45 -10.64
N ALA A 11 -2.02 -2.86 -9.54
CA ALA A 11 -2.48 -3.93 -8.68
C ALA A 11 -2.82 -3.36 -7.30
N THR A 12 -3.69 -4.03 -6.55
CA THR A 12 -3.89 -3.78 -5.12
C THR A 12 -3.49 -5.02 -4.32
N CYS A 13 -3.61 -4.97 -3.00
CA CYS A 13 -3.49 -6.13 -2.13
C CYS A 13 -4.68 -6.15 -1.15
N ALA A 14 -4.80 -7.22 -0.37
CA ALA A 14 -5.90 -7.37 0.58
C ALA A 14 -5.98 -6.22 1.60
N VAL A 15 -4.85 -5.63 2.00
CA VAL A 15 -4.81 -4.51 2.95
C VAL A 15 -5.42 -3.25 2.34
N ILE A 16 -5.01 -2.88 1.12
CA ILE A 16 -5.57 -1.74 0.38
C ILE A 16 -7.07 -1.94 0.16
N ASP A 17 -7.48 -3.15 -0.25
CA ASP A 17 -8.90 -3.47 -0.46
C ASP A 17 -9.72 -3.29 0.83
N LEU A 18 -9.18 -3.71 1.98
CA LEU A 18 -9.84 -3.53 3.28
C LEU A 18 -9.99 -2.04 3.65
N GLU A 19 -8.97 -1.22 3.41
CA GLU A 19 -9.04 0.23 3.67
C GLU A 19 -10.09 0.92 2.80
N ILE A 20 -10.13 0.59 1.51
CA ILE A 20 -11.11 1.12 0.56
C ILE A 20 -12.52 0.68 1.00
N LEU A 21 -12.72 -0.60 1.32
CA LEU A 21 -14.01 -1.13 1.77
C LEU A 21 -14.47 -0.53 3.10
N TYR A 22 -13.55 -0.24 4.03
CA TYR A 22 -13.85 0.42 5.29
C TYR A 22 -14.43 1.83 5.10
N SER A 23 -14.07 2.51 4.00
CA SER A 23 -14.61 3.84 3.67
C SER A 23 -16.07 3.84 3.20
N ALA A 24 -16.63 2.67 2.88
CA ALA A 24 -18.00 2.53 2.39
C ALA A 24 -19.02 3.04 3.43
N ARG A 25 -19.95 3.88 2.99
CA ARG A 25 -20.96 4.51 3.88
C ARG A 25 -22.30 3.76 3.94
N SER A 26 -22.43 2.65 3.21
CA SER A 26 -23.61 1.79 3.22
C SER A 26 -23.28 0.38 2.69
N ALA A 27 -24.17 -0.58 2.94
CA ALA A 27 -24.03 -1.93 2.40
C ALA A 27 -24.07 -1.97 0.86
N SER A 28 -24.87 -1.10 0.22
CA SER A 28 -24.91 -0.99 -1.25
C SER A 28 -23.59 -0.47 -1.79
N ALA A 29 -23.05 0.59 -1.19
CA ALA A 29 -21.75 1.16 -1.57
C ALA A 29 -20.63 0.13 -1.38
N PHE A 30 -20.63 -0.61 -0.26
CA PHE A 30 -19.67 -1.68 -0.02
C PHE A 30 -19.72 -2.75 -1.12
N HIS A 31 -20.93 -3.20 -1.49
CA HIS A 31 -21.10 -4.20 -2.54
C HIS A 31 -20.59 -3.71 -3.90
N GLU A 32 -20.89 -2.47 -4.26
CA GLU A 32 -20.41 -1.84 -5.50
C GLU A 32 -18.88 -1.73 -5.53
N ILE A 33 -18.28 -1.19 -4.46
CA ILE A 33 -16.82 -1.08 -4.31
C ILE A 33 -16.16 -2.46 -4.40
N ARG A 34 -16.69 -3.46 -3.69
CA ARG A 34 -16.15 -4.83 -3.72
C ARG A 34 -16.18 -5.42 -5.13
N ARG A 35 -17.26 -5.18 -5.88
CA ARG A 35 -17.38 -5.62 -7.27
C ARG A 35 -16.33 -4.97 -8.16
N GLU A 36 -16.08 -3.67 -8.01
CA GLU A 36 -15.03 -2.95 -8.76
C GLU A 36 -13.63 -3.45 -8.39
N LEU A 37 -13.33 -3.59 -7.10
CA LEU A 37 -12.05 -4.13 -6.62
C LEU A 37 -11.77 -5.53 -7.16
N SER A 38 -12.79 -6.39 -7.37
CA SER A 38 -12.60 -7.74 -7.91
C SER A 38 -12.06 -7.77 -9.35
N MET A 39 -12.13 -6.66 -10.07
CA MET A 39 -11.61 -6.53 -11.44
C MET A 39 -10.13 -6.10 -11.47
N ILE A 40 -9.57 -5.69 -10.33
CA ILE A 40 -8.19 -5.20 -10.23
C ILE A 40 -7.26 -6.37 -9.85
N PRO A 41 -6.12 -6.57 -10.54
CA PRO A 41 -5.13 -7.57 -10.15
C PRO A 41 -4.69 -7.44 -8.68
N LYS A 42 -4.45 -8.58 -8.02
CA LYS A 42 -4.08 -8.63 -6.60
C LYS A 42 -2.67 -9.16 -6.41
N ALA A 43 -1.83 -8.38 -5.76
CA ALA A 43 -0.59 -8.86 -5.17
C ALA A 43 -0.93 -9.65 -3.89
N PRO A 44 -0.41 -10.89 -3.73
CA PRO A 44 -0.74 -11.73 -2.59
C PRO A 44 -0.13 -11.19 -1.30
N ILE A 45 -0.89 -11.24 -0.21
CA ILE A 45 -0.38 -11.13 1.15
C ILE A 45 -0.26 -12.55 1.69
N ASN A 46 0.95 -13.06 1.79
CA ASN A 46 1.27 -14.38 2.34
C ASN A 46 2.11 -14.24 3.63
N GLN A 47 2.50 -15.38 4.20
CA GLN A 47 3.32 -15.40 5.41
C GLN A 47 4.65 -14.64 5.23
N ASP A 48 5.31 -14.81 4.08
CA ASP A 48 6.58 -14.15 3.79
C ASP A 48 6.44 -12.62 3.75
N VAL A 49 5.34 -12.10 3.21
CA VAL A 49 5.04 -10.65 3.23
C VAL A 49 4.86 -10.15 4.67
N CYS A 50 4.17 -10.91 5.51
CA CYS A 50 4.01 -10.56 6.92
C CYS A 50 5.35 -10.56 7.67
N GLU A 51 6.20 -11.56 7.42
CA GLU A 51 7.55 -11.64 7.99
C GLU A 51 8.41 -10.46 7.51
N ARG A 52 8.35 -10.15 6.22
CA ARG A 52 9.06 -9.01 5.65
C ARG A 52 8.63 -7.68 6.27
N ALA A 53 7.33 -7.48 6.50
CA ALA A 53 6.84 -6.28 7.19
C ALA A 53 7.38 -6.17 8.62
N MET A 54 7.49 -7.29 9.35
CA MET A 54 8.11 -7.31 10.69
C MET A 54 9.61 -7.01 10.64
N GLU A 55 10.34 -7.48 9.62
CA GLU A 55 11.76 -7.14 9.43
C GLU A 55 11.95 -5.64 9.17
N ILE A 56 11.12 -5.04 8.33
CA ILE A 56 11.14 -3.60 8.06
C ILE A 56 10.87 -2.83 9.36
N GLN A 57 9.84 -3.22 10.13
CA GLN A 57 9.53 -2.60 11.41
C GLN A 57 10.66 -2.76 12.43
N TYR A 58 11.31 -3.92 12.47
CA TYR A 58 12.47 -4.17 13.30
C TYR A 58 13.65 -3.25 12.91
N ALA A 59 13.92 -3.08 11.61
CA ALA A 59 14.94 -2.16 11.12
C ALA A 59 14.62 -0.69 11.51
N LEU A 60 13.37 -0.27 11.43
CA LEU A 60 12.91 1.03 11.92
C LEU A 60 13.08 1.17 13.43
N SER A 61 12.88 0.09 14.20
CA SER A 61 13.07 0.09 15.66
C SER A 61 14.50 0.42 16.07
N ARG A 62 15.49 -0.06 15.32
CA ARG A 62 16.91 0.24 15.53
C ARG A 62 17.25 1.72 15.33
N LYS A 63 16.35 2.48 14.70
CA LYS A 63 16.43 3.94 14.51
C LYS A 63 15.45 4.71 15.41
N SER A 64 14.78 4.04 16.35
CA SER A 64 13.69 4.62 17.17
C SER A 64 12.49 5.12 16.34
N MET A 65 12.29 4.57 15.14
CA MET A 65 11.26 4.97 14.18
C MET A 65 10.17 3.90 14.00
N HIS A 66 10.12 2.83 14.79
CA HIS A 66 9.13 1.75 14.64
C HIS A 66 7.65 2.18 14.79
N ARG A 67 7.39 3.40 15.28
CA ARG A 67 6.04 4.00 15.37
C ARG A 67 5.84 5.17 14.42
N SER A 68 6.79 5.46 13.54
CA SER A 68 6.70 6.59 12.62
C SER A 68 5.92 6.26 11.35
N VAL A 69 5.53 5.00 11.16
CA VAL A 69 4.77 4.51 10.01
C VAL A 69 3.60 3.66 10.47
N THR A 70 2.52 3.62 9.69
CA THR A 70 1.36 2.78 10.03
C THR A 70 1.62 1.29 9.76
N LEU A 71 0.87 0.41 10.45
CA LEU A 71 0.95 -1.04 10.23
C LEU A 71 0.45 -1.45 8.83
N PRO A 72 -0.66 -0.89 8.29
CA PRO A 72 -1.05 -1.12 6.91
C PRO A 72 0.05 -0.77 5.90
N ASP A 73 0.69 0.40 6.05
CA ASP A 73 1.75 0.83 5.11
C ASP A 73 2.93 -0.14 5.08
N LEU A 74 3.31 -0.70 6.24
CA LEU A 74 4.36 -1.72 6.30
C LEU A 74 4.02 -2.96 5.48
N LEU A 75 2.78 -3.47 5.60
CA LEU A 75 2.32 -4.64 4.83
C LEU A 75 2.19 -4.32 3.34
N ILE A 76 1.71 -3.13 2.98
CA ILE A 76 1.60 -2.68 1.59
C ILE A 76 2.98 -2.57 0.96
N ALA A 77 3.93 -1.94 1.65
CA ALA A 77 5.30 -1.79 1.17
C ALA A 77 6.00 -3.13 1.02
N ALA A 78 5.91 -4.02 2.02
CA ALA A 78 6.47 -5.37 1.95
C ALA A 78 5.87 -6.19 0.80
N CYS A 79 4.55 -6.11 0.61
CA CYS A 79 3.86 -6.77 -0.50
C CYS A 79 4.37 -6.29 -1.86
N ALA A 80 4.49 -4.97 -2.03
CA ALA A 80 4.99 -4.39 -3.27
C ALA A 80 6.46 -4.75 -3.52
N GLU A 81 7.31 -4.70 -2.50
CA GLU A 81 8.72 -5.09 -2.59
C GLU A 81 8.86 -6.56 -3.05
N MET A 82 8.13 -7.48 -2.41
CA MET A 82 8.18 -8.90 -2.74
C MET A 82 7.57 -9.24 -4.10
N ALA A 83 6.59 -8.45 -4.55
CA ALA A 83 5.97 -8.60 -5.86
C ALA A 83 6.74 -7.89 -7.00
N GLY A 84 7.84 -7.18 -6.69
CA GLY A 84 8.58 -6.39 -7.67
C GLY A 84 7.77 -5.22 -8.24
N LEU A 85 6.89 -4.63 -7.43
CA LEU A 85 6.00 -3.54 -7.81
C LEU A 85 6.47 -2.20 -7.23
N ILE A 86 6.13 -1.12 -7.94
CA ILE A 86 6.33 0.25 -7.46
C ILE A 86 5.13 0.66 -6.61
N VAL A 87 5.38 1.19 -5.41
CA VAL A 87 4.29 1.75 -4.59
C VAL A 87 3.88 3.12 -5.14
N LEU A 88 2.62 3.28 -5.53
CA LEU A 88 2.03 4.58 -5.85
C LEU A 88 1.33 5.14 -4.61
N HIS A 89 1.76 6.29 -4.10
CA HIS A 89 1.26 6.82 -2.83
C HIS A 89 1.09 8.35 -2.81
N TYR A 90 0.39 8.81 -1.77
CA TYR A 90 0.37 10.20 -1.33
C TYR A 90 0.58 10.29 0.19
N ASP A 91 1.33 9.34 0.75
CA ASP A 91 1.67 9.29 2.16
C ASP A 91 3.20 9.30 2.33
N LYS A 92 3.71 10.15 3.24
CA LYS A 92 5.15 10.26 3.53
C LYS A 92 5.70 9.00 4.21
N ASP A 93 4.85 8.16 4.78
CA ASP A 93 5.29 6.95 5.47
C ASP A 93 6.02 6.00 4.50
N PHE A 94 5.63 5.99 3.22
CA PHE A 94 6.34 5.23 2.18
C PHE A 94 7.73 5.78 1.86
N ASP A 95 7.99 7.08 2.03
CA ASP A 95 9.35 7.62 1.92
C ASP A 95 10.22 7.01 3.04
N VAL A 96 9.70 7.00 4.28
CA VAL A 96 10.39 6.44 5.46
C VAL A 96 10.67 4.94 5.27
N ILE A 97 9.69 4.18 4.76
CA ILE A 97 9.89 2.75 4.50
C ILE A 97 10.93 2.53 3.40
N SER A 98 10.89 3.32 2.32
CA SER A 98 11.84 3.22 1.21
C SER A 98 13.30 3.50 1.62
N GLU A 99 13.52 4.29 2.67
CA GLU A 99 14.87 4.49 3.22
C GLU A 99 15.47 3.18 3.78
N ILE A 100 14.63 2.26 4.25
CA ILE A 100 15.03 0.95 4.76
C ILE A 100 15.14 -0.08 3.63
N THR A 101 14.09 -0.21 2.81
CA THR A 101 13.98 -1.28 1.81
C THR A 101 14.72 -0.98 0.52
N LYS A 102 14.93 0.31 0.22
CA LYS A 102 15.40 0.81 -1.09
C LYS A 102 14.45 0.47 -2.25
N GLN A 103 13.22 0.07 -1.95
CA GLN A 103 12.21 -0.20 -2.97
C GLN A 103 11.79 1.09 -3.66
N GLU A 104 11.36 0.97 -4.92
CA GLU A 104 10.87 2.11 -5.67
C GLU A 104 9.47 2.52 -5.20
N THR A 105 9.31 3.81 -4.92
CA THR A 105 8.03 4.43 -4.59
C THR A 105 7.83 5.67 -5.45
N ARG A 106 6.57 6.04 -5.68
CA ARG A 106 6.22 7.19 -6.50
C ARG A 106 5.02 7.92 -5.93
N TRP A 107 5.24 9.21 -5.67
CA TRP A 107 4.19 10.17 -5.37
C TRP A 107 3.25 10.32 -6.58
N ILE A 108 1.94 10.18 -6.35
CA ILE A 108 0.92 10.30 -7.42
C ILE A 108 0.75 11.74 -7.91
N MET A 109 1.09 12.70 -7.05
CA MET A 109 1.14 14.14 -7.28
C MET A 109 2.22 14.74 -6.38
N PRO A 110 2.77 15.94 -6.68
CA PRO A 110 3.74 16.60 -5.82
C PRO A 110 3.24 16.72 -4.37
N ARG A 111 4.10 16.46 -3.39
CA ARG A 111 3.76 16.58 -1.97
C ARG A 111 3.21 17.98 -1.65
N GLY A 112 2.08 18.03 -0.94
CA GLY A 112 1.40 19.27 -0.55
C GLY A 112 0.46 19.87 -1.60
N SER A 113 0.17 19.14 -2.68
CA SER A 113 -0.77 19.58 -3.73
C SER A 113 -2.24 19.19 -3.49
N ILE A 114 -2.50 18.24 -2.60
CA ILE A 114 -3.85 17.80 -2.18
C ILE A 114 -4.02 18.18 -0.70
N ASN A 115 -5.12 18.90 -0.40
CA ASN A 115 -5.52 19.36 0.93
C ASN A 115 -6.53 18.42 1.58
#